data_AF-N6TV77-F1
#
_entry.id   AF-N6TV77-F1
#
_cell.length_a   1.000
_cell.length_b   1.000
_cell.length_c   1.000
_cell.angle_alpha   90.00
_cell.angle_beta   90.00
_cell.angle_gamma   90.00
#
_symmetry.space_group_name_H-M   'P 1'
#
loop_
_entity.id
_entity.type
_entity.pdbx_description
1 polymer ?
#
loop_
_entity_poly.entity_id
_entity_poly.type
_entity_poly.pdbx_seq_one_letter_code
_entity_poly.pdbx_strand_id
1 'polypeptide(L)'
;MGGGFFFNVKQLIFLQVYAYGVEDFLGDPANWNRSLTTHLSCDGEGVVRWDTGDRFFTYLRNVSVEAEQGRPNLEFTPDGLLKAAELKIMNLRPGVSKQLVWEEIGVWKSWQNEGLDIKDIVWPGNSHTPPQGVPEKFHLKITFLEEPPYIKLAPPDPVIGKCSMDRGVLCRVASDEAITEVDMAQAHRNGSYYQCCSGFCVDLLQKFSEELGFTYELVRVEDGKWGTNQNGRWNGLIADLVNRKTDMVLTSLTINAEREAVVDFSVPFMETGIAIVVAKRTGIISPTAFLEPFDAASWMLVGLVAIHAATFTIFLFEWLSPSGFNMKLAFNNVSIDDIRLSRPYSHKPSIKFGTIPFSHTDSTLAKYFKDMHAYMKQFNKTTVLNGVATILSGEMDAFIYDGTVLEYLTSQDEDCRLLTVGSWHAMTGYGLAFPRNSKYLKMFNKRLLDFRENGDLERLRRYWMTGVCKPGKQEHKSSDPLALEQFLSAFLLLMSGILLAALLLLLEHLYFKYIRKHLAKTDRGGCCALISLSMGKSLTFRGAVFEAQDILRNHRCRDPICDTHLWKVKRELDVAQLRIKQLEKEMEVHGIKPPPRKRIVVSGEQAKARMRSLEPADSGSCSDIN
;
A
#
# COMPACT_ATOMS: atom_id res chain seq x y z
N MET A 1 -75.47 43.00 -56.23
CA MET A 1 -75.20 42.24 -54.99
C MET A 1 -74.94 40.80 -55.38
N GLY A 2 -73.68 40.43 -55.58
CA GLY A 2 -73.26 39.06 -55.90
C GLY A 2 -72.19 38.65 -54.92
N GLY A 3 -72.58 38.40 -53.67
CA GLY A 3 -71.68 37.87 -52.64
C GLY A 3 -71.49 36.38 -52.88
N GLY A 4 -70.51 36.03 -53.71
CA GLY A 4 -70.06 34.65 -53.86
C GLY A 4 -69.43 34.20 -52.55
N PHE A 5 -70.14 33.36 -51.78
CA PHE A 5 -69.57 32.62 -50.68
C PHE A 5 -68.60 31.57 -51.24
N PHE A 6 -67.33 31.95 -51.37
CA PHE A 6 -66.25 30.98 -51.58
C PHE A 6 -66.02 30.25 -50.25
N PHE A 7 -66.77 29.16 -50.02
CA PHE A 7 -66.36 28.19 -49.01
C PHE A 7 -65.07 27.53 -49.49
N ASN A 8 -64.05 27.56 -48.65
CA ASN A 8 -62.78 26.90 -48.93
C ASN A 8 -63.03 25.38 -48.99
N VAL A 9 -62.40 24.65 -49.92
CA VAL A 9 -62.65 23.20 -50.14
C VAL A 9 -62.52 22.39 -48.85
N LYS A 10 -61.60 22.78 -47.96
CA LYS A 10 -61.42 22.16 -46.63
C LYS A 10 -62.63 22.33 -45.71
N GLN A 11 -63.31 23.46 -45.79
CA GLN A 11 -64.49 23.76 -44.98
C GLN A 11 -65.70 22.96 -45.46
N LEU A 12 -65.77 22.63 -46.75
CA LEU A 12 -66.80 21.76 -47.32
C LEU A 12 -66.65 20.30 -46.83
N ILE A 13 -65.42 19.78 -46.81
CA ILE A 13 -65.12 18.41 -46.36
C ILE A 13 -65.48 18.23 -44.88
N PHE A 14 -65.14 19.21 -44.03
CA PHE A 14 -65.53 19.18 -42.62
C PHE A 14 -67.06 19.09 -42.44
N LEU A 15 -67.81 19.88 -43.21
CA LEU A 15 -69.28 19.85 -43.17
C LEU A 15 -69.84 18.50 -43.61
N GLN A 16 -69.21 17.85 -44.61
CA GLN A 16 -69.61 16.50 -45.04
C GLN A 16 -69.35 15.45 -43.97
N VAL A 17 -68.17 15.46 -43.33
CA VAL A 17 -67.86 14.54 -42.22
C VAL A 17 -68.86 14.70 -41.08
N TYR A 18 -69.16 15.95 -40.71
CA TYR A 18 -70.12 16.23 -39.66
C TYR A 18 -71.55 15.80 -40.04
N ALA A 19 -71.99 16.08 -41.27
CA ALA A 19 -73.32 15.71 -41.75
C ALA A 19 -73.53 14.19 -41.78
N TYR A 20 -72.58 13.43 -42.32
CA TYR A 20 -72.65 11.96 -42.31
C TYR A 20 -72.57 11.39 -40.90
N GLY A 21 -71.78 11.97 -40.00
CA GLY A 21 -71.76 11.55 -38.60
C GLY A 21 -73.10 11.79 -37.88
N VAL A 22 -73.81 12.88 -38.21
CA VAL A 22 -75.17 13.14 -37.70
C VAL A 22 -76.18 12.16 -38.29
N GLU A 23 -76.10 11.89 -39.59
CA GLU A 23 -76.97 10.93 -40.28
C GLU A 23 -76.81 9.51 -39.71
N ASP A 24 -75.57 9.05 -39.54
CA ASP A 24 -75.25 7.74 -38.95
C ASP A 24 -75.74 7.62 -37.50
N PHE A 25 -75.60 8.70 -36.71
CA PHE A 25 -76.06 8.71 -35.32
C PHE A 25 -77.59 8.63 -35.22
N LEU A 26 -78.31 9.38 -36.07
CA LEU A 26 -79.77 9.41 -36.09
C LEU A 26 -80.39 8.16 -36.76
N GLY A 27 -79.66 7.53 -37.68
CA GLY A 27 -80.09 6.30 -38.36
C GLY A 27 -79.98 5.03 -37.51
N ASP A 28 -79.22 5.04 -36.42
CA ASP A 28 -79.08 3.89 -35.52
C ASP A 28 -80.29 3.76 -34.56
N PRO A 29 -81.06 2.64 -34.61
CA PRO A 29 -82.20 2.42 -33.74
C PRO A 29 -81.88 2.50 -32.23
N ALA A 30 -80.61 2.27 -31.84
CA ALA A 30 -80.17 2.38 -30.45
C ALA A 30 -80.16 3.82 -29.91
N ASN A 31 -80.22 4.84 -30.78
CA ASN A 31 -80.08 6.24 -30.42
C ASN A 31 -81.36 7.08 -30.58
N TRP A 32 -82.50 6.49 -31.00
CA TRP A 32 -83.75 7.20 -31.28
C TRP A 32 -84.23 8.12 -30.13
N ASN A 33 -84.01 7.71 -28.87
CA ASN A 33 -84.42 8.47 -27.68
C ASN A 33 -83.38 9.48 -27.16
N ARG A 34 -82.31 9.76 -27.92
CA ARG A 34 -81.18 10.60 -27.48
C ARG A 34 -81.05 11.85 -28.35
N SER A 35 -81.02 13.02 -27.74
CA SER A 35 -80.81 14.29 -28.45
C SER A 35 -79.33 14.63 -28.61
N LEU A 36 -78.99 15.26 -29.73
CA LEU A 36 -77.66 15.85 -29.99
C LEU A 36 -77.56 17.31 -29.48
N THR A 37 -78.61 17.86 -28.86
CA THR A 37 -78.62 19.22 -28.34
C THR A 37 -77.75 19.34 -27.08
N THR A 38 -76.75 20.21 -27.13
CA THR A 38 -75.88 20.50 -25.99
C THR A 38 -76.41 21.70 -25.22
N HIS A 39 -76.81 21.51 -23.96
CA HIS A 39 -77.11 22.60 -23.02
C HIS A 39 -75.89 22.89 -22.13
N LEU A 40 -74.70 22.94 -22.75
CA LEU A 40 -73.44 23.20 -22.07
C LEU A 40 -73.21 24.71 -21.96
N SER A 41 -72.81 25.18 -20.77
CA SER A 41 -72.37 26.56 -20.55
C SER A 41 -70.94 26.56 -20.01
N CYS A 42 -70.10 27.48 -20.52
CA CYS A 42 -68.73 27.66 -20.05
C CYS A 42 -68.65 28.38 -18.69
N ASP A 43 -69.77 28.96 -18.22
CA ASP A 43 -69.83 29.79 -17.00
C ASP A 43 -70.09 28.99 -15.71
N GLY A 44 -70.00 27.65 -15.76
CA GLY A 44 -69.94 26.79 -14.56
C GLY A 44 -71.28 26.45 -13.89
N GLU A 45 -72.40 27.09 -14.26
CA GLU A 45 -73.73 26.65 -13.83
C GLU A 45 -74.39 25.75 -14.88
N GLY A 46 -74.48 24.45 -14.57
CA GLY A 46 -75.18 23.48 -15.41
C GLY A 46 -74.42 22.16 -15.61
N VAL A 47 -74.90 21.36 -16.57
CA VAL A 47 -74.28 20.09 -16.95
C VAL A 47 -72.90 20.37 -17.55
N VAL A 48 -71.84 19.83 -16.95
CA VAL A 48 -70.44 20.10 -17.36
C VAL A 48 -69.99 19.20 -18.52
N ARG A 49 -70.67 18.07 -18.76
CA ARG A 49 -70.27 17.06 -19.73
C ARG A 49 -71.41 16.71 -20.67
N TRP A 50 -71.13 16.64 -21.97
CA TRP A 50 -72.07 16.12 -22.94
C TRP A 50 -72.21 14.61 -22.80
N ASP A 51 -73.37 14.15 -22.34
CA ASP A 51 -73.69 12.76 -22.05
C ASP A 51 -73.72 11.87 -23.31
N THR A 52 -74.18 12.42 -24.44
CA THR A 52 -74.19 11.74 -25.75
C THR A 52 -72.94 12.01 -26.59
N GLY A 53 -72.07 12.92 -26.14
CA GLY A 53 -70.90 13.37 -26.90
C GLY A 53 -69.86 12.29 -27.20
N ASP A 54 -69.53 11.44 -26.21
CA ASP A 54 -68.54 10.37 -26.40
C ASP A 54 -69.02 9.31 -27.43
N ARG A 55 -70.33 9.04 -27.43
CA ARG A 55 -70.94 8.15 -28.42
C ARG A 55 -70.96 8.80 -29.79
N PHE A 56 -71.43 10.04 -29.88
CA PHE A 56 -71.45 10.78 -31.14
C PHE A 56 -70.05 10.91 -31.77
N PHE A 57 -69.01 11.12 -30.96
CA PHE A 57 -67.62 11.11 -31.41
C PHE A 57 -67.20 9.76 -32.03
N THR A 58 -67.74 8.65 -31.53
CA THR A 58 -67.49 7.32 -32.11
C THR A 58 -68.09 7.18 -33.50
N TYR A 59 -69.29 7.74 -33.75
CA TYR A 59 -69.90 7.78 -35.08
C TYR A 59 -69.13 8.72 -36.01
N LEU A 60 -68.75 9.91 -35.56
CA LEU A 60 -67.93 10.86 -36.35
C LEU A 60 -66.59 10.26 -36.81
N ARG A 61 -65.96 9.42 -35.97
CA ARG A 61 -64.70 8.75 -36.30
C ARG A 61 -64.87 7.60 -37.29
N ASN A 62 -66.08 7.06 -37.44
CA ASN A 62 -66.38 5.94 -38.34
C ASN A 62 -66.87 6.37 -39.72
N VAL A 63 -67.03 7.69 -39.94
CA VAL A 63 -67.41 8.25 -41.24
C VAL A 63 -66.27 8.06 -42.23
N SER A 64 -66.62 7.66 -43.46
CA SER A 64 -65.74 7.73 -44.62
C SER A 64 -66.30 8.70 -45.65
N VAL A 65 -65.46 9.61 -46.15
CA VAL A 65 -65.84 10.55 -47.21
C VAL A 65 -65.01 10.24 -48.45
N GLU A 66 -65.67 10.09 -49.59
CA GLU A 66 -65.00 9.89 -50.88
C GLU A 66 -64.14 11.11 -51.22
N ALA A 67 -62.86 10.86 -51.50
CA ALA A 67 -61.92 11.91 -51.87
C ALA A 67 -61.88 12.13 -53.39
N GLU A 68 -61.37 13.30 -53.81
CA GLU A 68 -61.13 13.60 -55.23
C GLU A 68 -60.18 12.59 -55.88
N GLN A 69 -60.28 12.42 -57.22
CA GLN A 69 -59.53 11.41 -57.99
C GLN A 69 -58.05 11.33 -57.60
N GLY A 70 -57.61 10.15 -57.15
CA GLY A 70 -56.21 9.85 -56.81
C GLY A 70 -55.84 10.00 -55.33
N ARG A 71 -56.78 10.36 -54.45
CA ARG A 71 -56.60 10.34 -52.98
C ARG A 71 -57.38 9.19 -52.34
N PRO A 72 -56.87 8.59 -51.25
CA PRO A 72 -57.64 7.63 -50.46
C PRO A 72 -58.80 8.35 -49.77
N ASN A 73 -59.85 7.59 -49.44
CA ASN A 73 -60.99 8.10 -48.70
C ASN A 73 -60.54 8.69 -47.36
N LEU A 74 -61.25 9.73 -46.92
CA LEU A 74 -61.00 10.37 -45.65
C LEU A 74 -61.50 9.45 -44.53
N GLU A 75 -60.57 8.86 -43.78
CA GLU A 75 -60.86 7.96 -42.66
C GLU A 75 -60.05 8.35 -41.41
N PHE A 76 -60.57 7.99 -40.24
CA PHE A 76 -59.96 8.34 -38.96
C PHE A 76 -59.42 7.13 -38.18
N THR A 77 -58.31 7.32 -37.47
CA THR A 77 -57.75 6.37 -36.50
C THR A 77 -58.59 6.35 -35.22
N PRO A 78 -58.42 5.36 -34.32
CA PRO A 78 -59.09 5.35 -33.02
C PRO A 78 -58.86 6.63 -32.19
N ASP A 79 -57.75 7.33 -32.38
CA ASP A 79 -57.43 8.57 -31.66
C ASP A 79 -58.04 9.83 -32.30
N GLY A 80 -58.79 9.69 -33.42
CA GLY A 80 -59.40 10.80 -34.15
C GLY A 80 -58.47 11.51 -35.14
N LEU A 81 -57.32 10.92 -35.46
CA LEU A 81 -56.39 11.43 -36.47
C LEU A 81 -56.72 10.87 -37.85
N LEU A 82 -56.26 11.52 -38.92
CA LEU A 82 -56.45 11.00 -40.28
C LEU A 82 -55.58 9.76 -40.50
N LYS A 83 -56.17 8.66 -40.99
CA LYS A 83 -55.42 7.44 -41.36
C LYS A 83 -54.48 7.68 -42.54
N ALA A 84 -54.90 8.51 -43.49
CA ALA A 84 -54.10 8.91 -44.63
C ALA A 84 -53.82 10.41 -44.55
N ALA A 85 -52.56 10.76 -44.31
CA ALA A 85 -52.11 12.14 -44.24
C ALA A 85 -51.17 12.49 -45.42
N GLU A 86 -51.37 13.69 -45.96
CA GLU A 86 -50.48 14.35 -46.92
C GLU A 86 -49.77 15.49 -46.21
N LEU A 87 -48.46 15.38 -46.02
CA LEU A 87 -47.65 16.38 -45.33
C LEU A 87 -46.76 17.12 -46.32
N LYS A 88 -46.79 18.45 -46.26
CA LYS A 88 -45.90 19.31 -47.05
C LYS A 88 -44.64 19.61 -46.25
N ILE A 89 -43.49 19.33 -46.85
CA ILE A 89 -42.18 19.62 -46.28
C ILE A 89 -41.77 21.00 -46.77
N MET A 90 -41.46 21.88 -45.82
CA MET A 90 -41.08 23.26 -46.09
C MET A 90 -39.63 23.48 -45.66
N ASN A 91 -38.84 24.18 -46.47
CA ASN A 91 -37.50 24.63 -46.12
C ASN A 91 -37.47 26.16 -46.00
N LEU A 92 -36.77 26.68 -45.00
CA LEU A 92 -36.65 28.11 -44.77
C LEU A 92 -35.43 28.65 -45.52
N ARG A 93 -35.67 29.45 -46.58
CA ARG A 93 -34.60 30.04 -47.39
C ARG A 93 -34.61 31.56 -47.32
N PRO A 94 -33.45 32.23 -47.44
CA PRO A 94 -33.43 33.67 -47.64
C PRO A 94 -34.04 34.00 -49.01
N GLY A 95 -35.13 34.78 -49.00
CA GLY A 95 -35.73 35.35 -50.20
C GLY A 95 -34.89 36.48 -50.80
N VAL A 96 -35.34 37.01 -51.93
CA VAL A 96 -34.65 38.07 -52.70
C VAL A 96 -34.35 39.32 -51.85
N SER A 97 -35.15 39.59 -50.82
CA SER A 97 -35.01 40.71 -49.88
C SER A 97 -34.17 40.41 -48.62
N LYS A 98 -33.47 39.26 -48.56
CA LYS A 98 -32.81 38.71 -47.35
C LYS A 98 -33.75 38.37 -46.19
N GLN A 99 -35.07 38.49 -46.36
CA GLN A 99 -36.04 37.97 -45.40
C GLN A 99 -36.19 36.46 -45.59
N LEU A 100 -36.35 35.72 -44.48
CA LEU A 100 -36.54 34.28 -44.51
C LEU A 100 -37.96 33.94 -44.99
N VAL A 101 -38.06 33.10 -46.00
CA VAL A 101 -39.33 32.66 -46.61
C VAL A 101 -39.38 31.13 -46.60
N TRP A 102 -40.53 30.59 -46.21
CA TRP A 102 -40.79 29.15 -46.28
C TRP A 102 -41.10 28.73 -47.71
N GLU A 103 -40.34 27.78 -48.24
CA GLU A 103 -40.53 27.20 -49.57
C GLU A 103 -40.89 25.72 -49.47
N GLU A 104 -41.89 25.27 -50.23
CA GLU A 104 -42.29 23.86 -50.29
C GLU A 104 -41.26 23.03 -51.07
N ILE A 105 -40.56 22.14 -50.37
CA ILE A 105 -39.48 21.32 -50.94
C ILE A 105 -39.93 19.90 -51.27
N GLY A 106 -40.98 19.38 -50.66
CA GLY A 106 -41.46 18.03 -50.94
C GLY A 106 -42.83 17.77 -50.34
N VAL A 107 -43.44 16.67 -50.76
CA VAL A 107 -44.72 16.21 -50.23
C VAL A 107 -44.58 14.75 -49.83
N TRP A 108 -44.89 14.45 -48.58
CA TRP A 108 -44.94 13.10 -48.05
C TRP A 108 -46.37 12.59 -48.00
N LYS A 109 -46.62 11.40 -48.55
CA LYS A 109 -47.95 10.77 -48.58
C LYS A 109 -47.89 9.45 -47.81
N SER A 110 -48.67 9.35 -46.74
CA SER A 110 -48.65 8.18 -45.85
C SER A 110 -49.11 6.85 -46.50
N TRP A 111 -49.81 6.90 -47.63
CA TRP A 111 -50.36 5.72 -48.32
C TRP A 111 -49.51 5.23 -49.50
N GLN A 112 -48.35 5.85 -49.75
CA GLN A 112 -47.42 5.45 -50.81
C GLN A 112 -46.15 4.83 -50.19
N ASN A 113 -45.72 3.66 -50.70
CA ASN A 113 -44.56 2.92 -50.17
C ASN A 113 -43.21 3.63 -50.39
N GLU A 114 -43.08 4.45 -51.44
CA GLU A 114 -41.89 5.29 -51.73
C GLU A 114 -42.30 6.77 -51.92
N GLY A 115 -43.04 7.30 -50.93
CA GLY A 115 -43.80 8.54 -51.07
C GLY A 115 -43.06 9.83 -50.75
N LEU A 116 -41.74 9.94 -50.95
CA LEU A 116 -40.98 11.13 -50.57
C LEU A 116 -40.03 11.61 -51.67
N ASP A 117 -40.56 12.43 -52.58
CA ASP A 117 -39.77 13.19 -53.55
C ASP A 117 -39.51 14.59 -52.98
N ILE A 118 -38.24 14.91 -52.71
CA ILE A 118 -37.83 16.20 -52.14
C ILE A 118 -36.85 16.87 -53.09
N LYS A 119 -37.12 18.14 -53.38
CA LYS A 119 -36.18 19.08 -53.99
C LYS A 119 -34.98 19.31 -53.07
N ASP A 120 -33.94 19.90 -53.63
CA ASP A 120 -32.69 20.19 -52.92
C ASP A 120 -32.88 20.96 -51.60
N ILE A 121 -32.21 20.51 -50.53
CA ILE A 121 -32.32 21.06 -49.17
C ILE A 121 -31.11 21.96 -48.91
N VAL A 122 -31.38 23.24 -48.68
CA VAL A 122 -30.37 24.19 -48.22
C VAL A 122 -30.28 24.11 -46.71
N TRP A 123 -29.11 23.76 -46.22
CA TRP A 123 -28.74 23.69 -44.81
C TRP A 123 -28.24 25.06 -44.31
N PRO A 124 -28.23 25.29 -42.99
CA PRO A 124 -27.68 26.51 -42.41
C PRO A 124 -26.28 26.84 -42.97
N GLY A 125 -26.05 28.09 -43.37
CA GLY A 125 -24.83 28.51 -44.06
C GLY A 125 -24.91 28.49 -45.60
N ASN A 126 -26.13 28.37 -46.16
CA ASN A 126 -26.37 28.25 -47.61
C ASN A 126 -25.64 27.06 -48.25
N SER A 127 -25.48 25.95 -47.51
CA SER A 127 -24.88 24.72 -48.03
C SER A 127 -25.93 23.79 -48.63
N HIS A 128 -25.64 23.21 -49.80
CA HIS A 128 -26.47 22.20 -50.47
C HIS A 128 -26.13 20.77 -50.03
N THR A 129 -24.96 20.57 -49.42
CA THR A 129 -24.59 19.30 -48.82
C THR A 129 -25.07 19.26 -47.38
N PRO A 130 -25.64 18.13 -46.92
CA PRO A 130 -25.93 17.95 -45.51
C PRO A 130 -24.62 18.12 -44.74
N PRO A 131 -24.63 18.80 -43.59
CA PRO A 131 -23.44 18.87 -42.76
C PRO A 131 -22.99 17.43 -42.46
N GLN A 132 -21.74 17.10 -42.81
CA GLN A 132 -21.15 15.80 -42.49
C GLN A 132 -21.00 15.72 -40.97
N GLY A 133 -22.01 15.18 -40.30
CA GLY A 133 -22.01 14.97 -38.87
C GLY A 133 -22.93 13.82 -38.50
N VAL A 134 -22.34 12.77 -37.93
CA VAL A 134 -23.00 12.00 -36.86
C VAL A 134 -23.33 13.01 -35.75
N PRO A 135 -24.48 12.96 -35.05
CA PRO A 135 -24.70 13.83 -33.91
C PRO A 135 -23.77 13.40 -32.77
N GLU A 136 -22.51 13.83 -32.82
CA GLU A 136 -21.43 13.32 -31.96
C GLU A 136 -20.83 14.40 -31.07
N LYS A 137 -21.66 15.38 -30.68
CA LYS A 137 -21.43 16.14 -29.44
C LYS A 137 -22.60 15.86 -28.50
N PHE A 138 -22.52 14.76 -27.76
CA PHE A 138 -23.43 14.54 -26.64
C PHE A 138 -22.96 15.35 -25.43
N HIS A 139 -23.88 15.66 -24.52
CA HIS A 139 -23.59 16.36 -23.28
C HIS A 139 -23.63 15.37 -22.12
N LEU A 140 -22.64 15.40 -21.23
CA LEU A 140 -22.58 14.56 -20.03
C LEU A 140 -22.62 15.41 -18.76
N LYS A 141 -23.50 15.06 -17.84
CA LYS A 141 -23.42 15.55 -16.45
C LYS A 141 -22.49 14.64 -15.66
N ILE A 142 -21.43 15.21 -15.09
CA ILE A 142 -20.37 14.46 -14.41
C ILE A 142 -20.30 14.91 -12.96
N THR A 143 -20.50 13.97 -12.03
CA THR A 143 -20.39 14.26 -10.60
C THR A 143 -18.99 13.91 -10.08
N PHE A 144 -18.45 14.74 -9.20
CA PHE A 144 -17.16 14.51 -8.57
C PHE A 144 -17.19 14.84 -7.07
N LEU A 145 -16.14 14.38 -6.38
CA LEU A 145 -15.81 14.76 -5.01
C LEU A 145 -14.36 15.27 -4.97
N GLU A 146 -14.11 16.28 -4.14
CA GLU A 146 -12.81 16.92 -3.99
C GLU A 146 -11.81 16.00 -3.25
N GLU A 147 -10.66 15.74 -3.87
CA GLU A 147 -9.55 15.02 -3.23
C GLU A 147 -8.22 15.34 -3.95
N PRO A 148 -7.24 15.96 -3.28
CA PRO A 148 -5.92 16.19 -3.86
C PRO A 148 -5.13 14.87 -3.96
N PRO A 149 -4.40 14.58 -5.06
CA PRO A 149 -4.11 15.42 -6.23
C PRO A 149 -5.09 15.28 -7.41
N TYR A 150 -6.18 14.54 -7.26
CA TYR A 150 -7.10 14.20 -8.34
C TYR A 150 -7.98 15.37 -8.76
N ILE A 151 -8.62 16.04 -7.78
CA ILE A 151 -9.43 17.23 -7.99
C ILE A 151 -9.23 18.18 -6.81
N LYS A 152 -8.77 19.40 -7.10
CA LYS A 152 -8.62 20.52 -6.18
C LYS A 152 -9.55 21.64 -6.60
N LEU A 153 -10.14 22.31 -5.62
CA LEU A 153 -10.97 23.49 -5.81
C LEU A 153 -10.17 24.76 -5.54
N ALA A 154 -10.34 25.76 -6.39
CA ALA A 154 -9.83 27.11 -6.21
C ALA A 154 -10.93 28.12 -6.55
N PRO A 155 -10.98 29.30 -5.90
CA PRO A 155 -11.93 30.34 -6.28
C PRO A 155 -11.64 30.86 -7.70
N PRO A 156 -12.69 31.23 -8.47
CA PRO A 156 -12.51 31.85 -9.79
C PRO A 156 -11.99 33.28 -9.66
N ASP A 157 -11.45 33.83 -10.76
CA ASP A 157 -11.06 35.24 -10.81
C ASP A 157 -12.31 36.14 -10.57
N PRO A 158 -12.28 37.06 -9.59
CA PRO A 158 -13.44 37.87 -9.21
C PRO A 158 -13.89 38.86 -10.31
N VAL A 159 -13.02 39.20 -11.26
CA VAL A 159 -13.32 40.16 -12.34
C VAL A 159 -13.76 39.42 -13.60
N ILE A 160 -12.98 38.41 -14.02
CA ILE A 160 -13.20 37.72 -15.31
C ILE A 160 -14.25 36.60 -15.16
N GLY A 161 -14.41 36.03 -13.96
CA GLY A 161 -15.25 34.84 -13.74
C GLY A 161 -14.74 33.60 -14.47
N LYS A 162 -13.45 33.59 -14.83
CA LYS A 162 -12.75 32.47 -15.47
C LYS A 162 -11.67 31.95 -14.53
N CYS A 163 -11.23 30.73 -14.78
CA CYS A 163 -10.13 30.12 -14.04
C CYS A 163 -8.80 30.72 -14.48
N SER A 164 -8.02 31.22 -13.51
CA SER A 164 -6.71 31.82 -13.76
C SER A 164 -5.64 30.80 -14.19
N MET A 165 -5.92 29.51 -14.04
CA MET A 165 -5.02 28.43 -14.47
C MET A 165 -5.44 27.96 -15.86
N ASP A 166 -4.49 27.88 -16.80
CA ASP A 166 -4.73 27.41 -18.18
C ASP A 166 -5.33 25.99 -18.27
N ARG A 167 -5.29 25.23 -17.17
CA ARG A 167 -5.84 23.87 -17.03
C ARG A 167 -7.01 23.75 -16.05
N GLY A 168 -7.47 24.87 -15.50
CA GLY A 168 -8.63 24.89 -14.60
C GLY A 168 -9.93 24.94 -15.39
N VAL A 169 -10.90 24.09 -15.04
CA VAL A 169 -12.26 24.13 -15.59
C VAL A 169 -13.23 24.64 -14.55
N LEU A 170 -14.28 25.32 -15.00
CA LEU A 170 -15.33 25.75 -14.09
C LEU A 170 -16.20 24.56 -13.68
N CYS A 171 -16.45 24.42 -12.39
CA CYS A 171 -17.26 23.36 -11.81
C CYS A 171 -18.27 23.91 -10.82
N ARG A 172 -19.44 23.28 -10.78
CA ARG A 172 -20.58 23.69 -9.97
C ARG A 172 -20.49 23.08 -8.58
N VAL A 173 -20.59 23.92 -7.56
CA VAL A 173 -20.52 23.52 -6.14
C VAL A 173 -21.88 23.65 -5.46
N ALA A 174 -22.74 24.56 -5.93
CA ALA A 174 -24.09 24.74 -5.39
C ALA A 174 -25.07 23.63 -5.81
N SER A 175 -26.10 23.43 -4.98
CA SER A 175 -27.20 22.50 -5.25
C SER A 175 -28.07 22.95 -6.42
N ASP A 176 -28.84 22.02 -6.98
CA ASP A 176 -29.74 22.28 -8.12
C ASP A 176 -30.77 23.39 -7.80
N GLU A 177 -31.30 23.42 -6.58
CA GLU A 177 -32.32 24.38 -6.11
C GLU A 177 -31.79 25.81 -5.98
N ALA A 178 -30.52 25.99 -5.64
CA ALA A 178 -29.96 27.31 -5.39
C ALA A 178 -29.69 28.10 -6.69
N ILE A 179 -29.70 27.44 -7.85
CA ILE A 179 -29.30 28.03 -9.14
C ILE A 179 -30.50 28.43 -9.99
N THR A 180 -31.69 27.84 -9.77
CA THR A 180 -32.88 28.10 -10.59
C THR A 180 -33.35 29.55 -10.58
N GLU A 181 -32.90 30.37 -9.62
CA GLU A 181 -33.30 31.77 -9.44
C GLU A 181 -32.20 32.81 -9.74
N VAL A 182 -31.01 32.39 -10.20
CA VAL A 182 -29.84 33.28 -10.35
C VAL A 182 -29.39 33.39 -11.81
N ASP A 183 -29.06 34.61 -12.24
CA ASP A 183 -28.45 34.85 -13.56
C ASP A 183 -27.09 34.12 -13.66
N MET A 184 -26.93 33.31 -14.72
CA MET A 184 -25.74 32.50 -14.98
C MET A 184 -24.47 33.34 -14.94
N ALA A 185 -24.45 34.52 -15.55
CA ALA A 185 -23.24 35.36 -15.60
C ALA A 185 -22.77 35.84 -14.22
N GLN A 186 -23.71 36.07 -13.31
CA GLN A 186 -23.42 36.46 -11.92
C GLN A 186 -23.04 35.24 -11.07
N ALA A 187 -23.66 34.08 -11.33
CA ALA A 187 -23.31 32.82 -10.67
C ALA A 187 -21.86 32.40 -10.95
N HIS A 188 -21.34 32.61 -12.16
CA HIS A 188 -19.97 32.22 -12.55
C HIS A 188 -18.88 33.00 -11.80
N ARG A 189 -19.19 34.22 -11.31
CA ARG A 189 -18.24 35.05 -10.54
C ARG A 189 -18.29 34.75 -9.04
N ASN A 190 -19.36 34.11 -8.58
CA ASN A 190 -19.57 33.87 -7.18
C ASN A 190 -19.01 32.48 -6.79
N GLY A 191 -17.94 32.50 -5.98
CA GLY A 191 -17.23 31.30 -5.52
C GLY A 191 -18.07 30.33 -4.69
N SER A 192 -19.28 30.70 -4.27
CA SER A 192 -20.24 29.80 -3.62
C SER A 192 -21.00 28.91 -4.62
N TYR A 193 -21.17 29.36 -5.87
CA TYR A 193 -21.91 28.63 -6.91
C TYR A 193 -20.97 27.86 -7.83
N TYR A 194 -19.94 28.55 -8.34
CA TYR A 194 -18.95 27.99 -9.25
C TYR A 194 -17.54 28.18 -8.70
N GLN A 195 -16.74 27.12 -8.81
CA GLN A 195 -15.34 27.11 -8.45
C GLN A 195 -14.51 26.57 -9.61
N CYS A 196 -13.20 26.80 -9.54
CA CYS A 196 -12.25 26.28 -10.51
C CYS A 196 -11.72 24.93 -10.04
N CYS A 197 -12.06 23.89 -10.78
CA CYS A 197 -11.57 22.53 -10.60
C CYS A 197 -10.29 22.33 -11.40
N SER A 198 -9.25 21.79 -10.77
CA SER A 198 -8.00 21.39 -11.42
C SER A 198 -7.46 20.12 -10.79
N GLY A 199 -6.72 19.30 -11.55
CA GLY A 199 -6.10 18.08 -11.03
C GLY A 199 -6.01 16.98 -12.07
N PHE A 200 -5.48 15.82 -11.66
CA PHE A 200 -5.27 14.67 -12.54
C PHE A 200 -6.56 14.25 -13.27
N CYS A 201 -7.69 14.19 -12.57
CA CYS A 201 -8.96 13.76 -13.16
C CYS A 201 -9.53 14.82 -14.13
N VAL A 202 -9.28 16.10 -13.88
CA VAL A 202 -9.73 17.20 -14.75
C VAL A 202 -8.96 17.18 -16.07
N ASP A 203 -7.63 17.05 -16.03
CA ASP A 203 -6.81 16.93 -17.23
C ASP A 203 -7.17 15.68 -18.05
N LEU A 204 -7.43 14.56 -17.36
CA LEU A 204 -7.89 13.33 -17.99
C LEU A 204 -9.26 13.52 -18.67
N LEU A 205 -10.18 14.26 -18.05
CA LEU A 205 -11.50 14.56 -18.62
C LEU A 205 -11.42 15.43 -19.86
N GLN A 206 -10.60 16.48 -19.82
CA GLN A 206 -10.38 17.36 -20.98
C GLN A 206 -9.88 16.53 -22.16
N LYS A 207 -8.91 15.64 -21.94
CA LYS A 207 -8.41 14.73 -22.98
C LYS A 207 -9.49 13.79 -23.53
N PHE A 208 -10.34 13.23 -22.66
CA PHE A 208 -11.51 12.46 -23.12
C PHE A 208 -12.46 13.31 -23.97
N SER A 209 -12.75 14.55 -23.55
CA SER A 209 -13.66 15.47 -24.25
C SER A 209 -13.13 15.85 -25.63
N GLU A 210 -11.82 16.10 -25.76
CA GLU A 210 -11.18 16.41 -27.05
C GLU A 210 -11.21 15.23 -28.02
N GLU A 211 -10.94 14.00 -27.56
CA GLU A 211 -10.87 12.83 -28.43
C GLU A 211 -12.23 12.20 -28.77
N LEU A 212 -13.20 12.29 -27.86
CA LEU A 212 -14.54 11.75 -28.04
C LEU A 212 -15.56 12.82 -28.49
N GLY A 213 -15.18 14.10 -28.50
CA GLY A 213 -16.00 15.19 -29.02
C GLY A 213 -17.20 15.61 -28.17
N PHE A 214 -17.29 15.24 -26.89
CA PHE A 214 -18.44 15.56 -26.04
C PHE A 214 -18.27 16.85 -25.23
N THR A 215 -19.38 17.45 -24.83
CA THR A 215 -19.41 18.56 -23.85
C THR A 215 -19.81 18.03 -22.48
N TYR A 216 -19.41 18.70 -21.40
CA TYR A 216 -19.71 18.23 -20.06
C TYR A 216 -19.98 19.36 -19.08
N GLU A 217 -20.71 19.03 -18.02
CA GLU A 217 -20.86 19.85 -16.82
C GLU A 217 -20.28 19.08 -15.62
N LEU A 218 -19.37 19.70 -14.87
CA LEU A 218 -18.84 19.15 -13.63
C LEU A 218 -19.62 19.66 -12.43
N VAL A 219 -20.13 18.73 -11.62
CA VAL A 219 -20.97 19.02 -10.45
C VAL A 219 -20.39 18.33 -9.22
N ARG A 220 -20.22 19.07 -8.13
CA ARG A 220 -19.83 18.50 -6.84
C ARG A 220 -21.02 17.72 -6.25
N VAL A 221 -20.75 16.56 -5.67
CA VAL A 221 -21.77 15.82 -4.91
C VAL A 221 -22.27 16.63 -3.70
N GLU A 222 -23.60 16.71 -3.54
CA GLU A 222 -24.26 17.52 -2.50
C GLU A 222 -23.94 17.02 -1.08
N ASP A 223 -23.97 15.70 -0.89
CA ASP A 223 -23.74 15.07 0.43
C ASP A 223 -22.27 15.09 0.89
N GLY A 224 -21.32 15.37 -0.01
CA GLY A 224 -19.88 15.29 0.27
C GLY A 224 -19.37 13.88 0.62
N LYS A 225 -20.12 12.82 0.27
CA LYS A 225 -19.82 11.42 0.61
C LYS A 225 -19.45 10.59 -0.62
N TRP A 226 -18.60 9.59 -0.43
CA TRP A 226 -18.12 8.69 -1.49
C TRP A 226 -19.16 7.69 -2.01
N GLY A 227 -20.15 7.34 -1.19
CA GLY A 227 -21.12 6.29 -1.50
C GLY A 227 -20.84 4.99 -0.78
N THR A 228 -21.48 4.85 0.38
CA THR A 228 -21.55 3.65 1.21
C THR A 228 -23.00 3.21 1.31
N ASN A 229 -23.22 1.89 1.42
CA ASN A 229 -24.55 1.35 1.60
C ASN A 229 -24.92 1.39 3.08
N GLN A 230 -25.89 2.24 3.46
CA GLN A 230 -26.44 2.29 4.81
C GLN A 230 -27.87 1.76 4.77
N ASN A 231 -28.12 0.65 5.47
CA ASN A 231 -29.46 0.05 5.60
C ASN A 231 -30.18 -0.22 4.26
N GLY A 232 -29.43 -0.61 3.22
CA GLY A 232 -29.98 -0.90 1.89
C GLY A 232 -30.16 0.32 0.98
N ARG A 233 -29.84 1.54 1.46
CA ARG A 233 -29.85 2.76 0.65
C ARG A 233 -28.43 3.28 0.43
N TRP A 234 -28.13 3.60 -0.83
CA TRP A 234 -26.88 4.25 -1.21
C TRP A 234 -26.93 5.75 -0.94
N ASN A 235 -25.79 6.33 -0.58
CA ASN A 235 -25.60 7.79 -0.43
C ASN A 235 -24.51 8.30 -1.39
N GLY A 236 -24.25 9.61 -1.39
CA GLY A 236 -23.10 10.21 -2.08
C GLY A 236 -23.02 9.92 -3.58
N LEU A 237 -21.80 9.77 -4.11
CA LEU A 237 -21.55 9.59 -5.55
C LEU A 237 -22.31 8.40 -6.17
N ILE A 238 -22.42 7.29 -5.44
CA ILE A 238 -23.13 6.10 -5.92
C ILE A 238 -24.64 6.34 -5.98
N ALA A 239 -25.20 7.09 -5.02
CA ALA A 239 -26.62 7.43 -5.05
C ALA A 239 -26.98 8.28 -6.27
N ASP A 240 -26.14 9.24 -6.65
CA ASP A 240 -26.37 10.09 -7.81
C ASP A 240 -26.40 9.29 -9.13
N LEU A 241 -25.56 8.26 -9.24
CA LEU A 241 -25.56 7.34 -10.39
C LEU A 241 -26.81 6.43 -10.42
N VAL A 242 -27.17 5.84 -9.26
CA VAL A 242 -28.32 4.94 -9.14
C VAL A 242 -29.63 5.69 -9.41
N ASN A 243 -29.74 6.93 -8.93
CA ASN A 243 -30.90 7.79 -9.14
C ASN A 243 -30.91 8.46 -10.53
N ARG A 244 -29.90 8.20 -11.39
CA ARG A 244 -29.72 8.83 -12.70
C ARG A 244 -29.70 10.37 -12.66
N LYS A 245 -29.20 10.94 -11.55
CA LYS A 245 -28.95 12.39 -11.41
C LYS A 245 -27.71 12.83 -12.20
N THR A 246 -26.80 11.88 -12.47
CA THR A 246 -25.53 12.09 -13.19
C THR A 246 -25.27 10.93 -14.17
N ASP A 247 -24.60 11.22 -15.28
CA ASP A 247 -24.31 10.23 -16.33
C ASP A 247 -23.00 9.48 -16.08
N MET A 248 -22.08 10.09 -15.35
CA MET A 248 -20.76 9.55 -15.04
C MET A 248 -20.23 10.15 -13.73
N VAL A 249 -19.48 9.37 -12.98
CA VAL A 249 -18.66 9.86 -11.86
C VAL A 249 -17.20 9.76 -12.22
N LEU A 250 -16.48 10.86 -12.03
CA LEU A 250 -15.04 10.97 -12.26
C LEU A 250 -14.36 11.59 -11.04
N THR A 251 -13.70 10.77 -10.25
CA THR A 251 -12.86 11.14 -9.10
C THR A 251 -12.04 9.90 -8.71
N SER A 252 -11.29 9.96 -7.61
CA SER A 252 -10.60 8.84 -6.96
C SER A 252 -11.58 7.83 -6.29
N LEU A 253 -12.62 7.44 -7.03
CA LEU A 253 -13.57 6.43 -6.57
C LEU A 253 -12.97 5.04 -6.73
N THR A 254 -12.73 4.36 -5.61
CA THR A 254 -12.20 2.99 -5.61
C THR A 254 -13.25 1.97 -6.06
N ILE A 255 -12.81 1.02 -6.88
CA ILE A 255 -13.59 -0.13 -7.32
C ILE A 255 -13.75 -1.11 -6.15
N ASN A 256 -14.99 -1.48 -5.84
CA ASN A 256 -15.36 -2.43 -4.78
C ASN A 256 -16.53 -3.29 -5.27
N ALA A 257 -16.56 -4.58 -4.90
CA ALA A 257 -17.60 -5.53 -5.26
C ALA A 257 -19.02 -5.05 -4.89
N GLU A 258 -19.20 -4.39 -3.74
CA GLU A 258 -20.51 -3.88 -3.32
C GLU A 258 -21.00 -2.74 -4.23
N ARG A 259 -20.08 -1.91 -4.73
CA ARG A 259 -20.41 -0.81 -5.66
C ARG A 259 -20.61 -1.34 -7.08
N GLU A 260 -19.76 -2.26 -7.53
CA GLU A 260 -19.85 -2.91 -8.85
C GLU A 260 -21.13 -3.75 -8.99
N ALA A 261 -21.78 -4.13 -7.89
CA ALA A 261 -23.10 -4.75 -7.91
C ALA A 261 -24.23 -3.79 -8.36
N VAL A 262 -24.07 -2.48 -8.20
CA VAL A 262 -25.13 -1.49 -8.48
C VAL A 262 -24.79 -0.47 -9.55
N VAL A 263 -23.52 -0.32 -9.92
CA VAL A 263 -23.04 0.57 -10.99
C VAL A 263 -22.01 -0.18 -11.85
N ASP A 264 -21.78 0.31 -13.07
CA ASP A 264 -20.76 -0.26 -13.96
C ASP A 264 -19.47 0.56 -13.85
N PHE A 265 -18.35 -0.10 -13.57
CA PHE A 265 -17.03 0.53 -13.53
C PHE A 265 -16.27 0.35 -14.85
N SER A 266 -15.43 1.33 -15.18
CA SER A 266 -14.43 1.22 -16.22
C SER A 266 -13.27 0.33 -15.79
N VAL A 267 -12.38 0.01 -16.74
CA VAL A 267 -11.03 -0.46 -16.38
C VAL A 267 -10.34 0.57 -15.48
N PRO A 268 -9.52 0.15 -14.50
CA PRO A 268 -8.88 1.10 -13.60
C PRO A 268 -7.87 1.95 -14.36
N PHE A 269 -7.97 3.28 -14.22
CA PHE A 269 -7.01 4.23 -14.81
C PHE A 269 -5.75 4.38 -13.95
N MET A 270 -5.83 3.98 -12.68
CA MET A 270 -4.72 4.02 -11.73
C MET A 270 -4.89 2.93 -10.68
N GLU A 271 -3.79 2.27 -10.33
CA GLU A 271 -3.73 1.25 -9.30
C GLU A 271 -3.48 1.90 -7.94
N THR A 272 -4.17 1.43 -6.89
CA THR A 272 -4.01 1.94 -5.53
C THR A 272 -4.28 0.82 -4.50
N GLY A 273 -4.12 1.11 -3.21
CA GLY A 273 -4.41 0.15 -2.15
C GLY A 273 -4.49 0.85 -0.79
N ILE A 274 -4.67 0.10 0.28
CA ILE A 274 -4.64 0.64 1.64
C ILE A 274 -3.18 0.72 2.09
N ALA A 275 -2.74 1.91 2.52
CA ALA A 275 -1.41 2.12 3.08
C ALA A 275 -1.48 2.80 4.45
N ILE A 276 -0.35 2.75 5.15
CA ILE A 276 -0.18 3.39 6.46
C ILE A 276 0.87 4.48 6.32
N VAL A 277 0.55 5.70 6.75
CA VAL A 277 1.53 6.78 6.89
C VAL A 277 1.84 6.99 8.37
N VAL A 278 3.12 7.23 8.66
CA VAL A 278 3.62 7.55 10.00
C VAL A 278 4.58 8.74 9.95
N ALA A 279 4.74 9.44 11.07
CA ALA A 279 5.80 10.42 11.22
C ALA A 279 7.15 9.73 11.51
N LYS A 280 8.20 10.15 10.82
CA LYS A 280 9.59 9.85 11.12
C LYS A 280 9.94 10.53 12.44
N ARG A 281 10.00 9.76 13.53
CA ARG A 281 10.58 10.24 14.78
C ARG A 281 12.10 10.07 14.73
N THR A 282 12.84 11.16 14.49
CA THR A 282 14.29 11.17 14.71
C THR A 282 14.56 11.08 16.21
N GLY A 283 15.43 10.17 16.64
CA GLY A 283 15.93 10.14 18.02
C GLY A 283 15.63 8.89 18.87
N ILE A 284 14.77 7.96 18.44
CA ILE A 284 14.61 6.67 19.16
C ILE A 284 15.55 5.64 18.52
N ILE A 285 16.84 5.80 18.76
CA ILE A 285 17.83 4.78 18.42
C ILE A 285 17.69 3.66 19.46
N SER A 286 17.68 2.40 19.01
CA SER A 286 17.55 1.25 19.90
C SER A 286 18.65 1.32 21.00
N PRO A 287 18.36 1.00 22.27
CA PRO A 287 19.39 0.94 23.32
C PRO A 287 20.50 -0.10 23.02
N THR A 288 20.18 -1.03 22.11
CA THR A 288 21.06 -2.06 21.56
C THR A 288 21.85 -1.60 20.35
N ALA A 289 21.68 -0.38 19.86
CA ALA A 289 22.34 0.11 18.64
C ALA A 289 23.86 0.11 18.71
N PHE A 290 24.43 0.04 19.91
CA PHE A 290 25.86 -0.20 20.10
C PHE A 290 26.28 -1.63 19.69
N LEU A 291 25.44 -2.63 19.95
CA LEU A 291 25.67 -4.05 19.63
C LEU A 291 25.05 -4.47 18.29
N GLU A 292 24.04 -3.75 17.81
CA GLU A 292 23.28 -3.97 16.57
C GLU A 292 24.13 -4.04 15.28
N PRO A 293 25.29 -3.37 15.14
CA PRO A 293 26.16 -3.52 13.98
C PRO A 293 26.67 -4.95 13.79
N PHE A 294 26.65 -5.78 14.85
CA PHE A 294 27.04 -7.18 14.83
C PHE A 294 25.87 -8.06 15.27
N ASP A 295 25.48 -8.99 14.40
CA ASP A 295 24.43 -9.98 14.73
C ASP A 295 24.89 -10.91 15.88
N ALA A 296 23.97 -11.55 16.60
CA ALA A 296 24.30 -12.49 17.66
C ALA A 296 25.22 -13.62 17.16
N ALA A 297 25.02 -14.04 15.91
CA ALA A 297 25.92 -14.96 15.21
C ALA A 297 27.33 -14.38 15.01
N SER A 298 27.48 -13.07 14.75
CA SER A 298 28.77 -12.38 14.66
C SER A 298 29.43 -12.22 16.03
N TRP A 299 28.67 -11.95 17.09
CA TRP A 299 29.21 -11.91 18.46
C TRP A 299 29.69 -13.28 18.92
N MET A 300 28.95 -14.34 18.60
CA MET A 300 29.38 -15.72 18.82
C MET A 300 30.54 -16.09 17.90
N LEU A 301 30.56 -15.60 16.66
CA LEU A 301 31.71 -15.72 15.78
C LEU A 301 32.92 -15.02 16.41
N VAL A 302 32.80 -13.84 17.02
CA VAL A 302 33.95 -13.20 17.67
C VAL A 302 34.36 -13.96 18.94
N GLY A 303 33.42 -14.27 19.81
CA GLY A 303 33.67 -14.89 21.12
C GLY A 303 34.12 -16.35 21.06
N LEU A 304 33.44 -17.18 20.27
CA LEU A 304 33.78 -18.58 20.08
C LEU A 304 34.73 -18.79 18.91
N VAL A 305 34.51 -18.12 17.78
CA VAL A 305 35.30 -18.41 16.58
C VAL A 305 36.50 -17.49 16.44
N ALA A 306 36.48 -16.20 16.71
CA ALA A 306 37.63 -15.33 16.46
C ALA A 306 38.59 -15.32 17.65
N ILE A 307 38.11 -15.49 18.88
CA ILE A 307 38.97 -15.66 20.06
C ILE A 307 39.47 -17.09 20.12
N HIS A 308 38.61 -18.12 20.02
CA HIS A 308 39.14 -19.48 20.01
C HIS A 308 39.85 -19.82 18.71
N ALA A 309 39.44 -19.32 17.54
CA ALA A 309 40.30 -19.37 16.36
C ALA A 309 41.53 -18.52 16.60
N ALA A 310 41.55 -17.26 17.04
CA ALA A 310 42.84 -16.60 17.31
C ALA A 310 43.77 -17.42 18.22
N THR A 311 43.27 -18.11 19.25
CA THR A 311 44.09 -19.07 20.02
C THR A 311 44.44 -20.35 19.25
N PHE A 312 43.52 -20.88 18.45
CA PHE A 312 43.64 -22.11 17.69
C PHE A 312 44.42 -21.90 16.38
N THR A 313 44.17 -20.86 15.60
CA THR A 313 45.01 -20.26 14.55
C THR A 313 46.32 -19.68 15.06
N ILE A 314 46.53 -19.22 16.30
CA ILE A 314 47.92 -19.05 16.82
C ILE A 314 48.61 -20.43 16.85
N PHE A 315 47.86 -21.47 17.22
CA PHE A 315 48.29 -22.87 17.19
C PHE A 315 48.25 -23.54 15.79
N LEU A 316 47.51 -23.00 14.81
CA LEU A 316 47.29 -23.53 13.45
C LEU A 316 47.98 -22.69 12.36
N PHE A 317 48.34 -21.44 12.61
CA PHE A 317 49.34 -20.69 11.84
C PHE A 317 50.75 -21.24 12.10
N GLU A 318 50.94 -22.05 13.16
CA GLU A 318 52.03 -23.02 13.27
C GLU A 318 51.81 -24.30 12.45
N TRP A 319 50.58 -24.63 12.05
CA TRP A 319 50.21 -25.92 11.46
C TRP A 319 49.47 -25.82 10.11
N LEU A 320 49.78 -24.83 9.28
CA LEU A 320 49.31 -24.76 7.88
C LEU A 320 47.85 -24.30 7.67
N SER A 321 47.74 -23.05 7.25
CA SER A 321 46.71 -22.51 6.33
C SER A 321 46.74 -23.28 4.98
N PRO A 322 45.64 -23.60 4.24
CA PRO A 322 44.69 -22.61 3.67
C PRO A 322 43.22 -23.04 3.31
N SER A 323 42.26 -22.10 3.53
CA SER A 323 40.99 -21.75 2.78
C SER A 323 39.91 -22.82 2.42
N GLY A 324 38.58 -22.60 2.46
CA GLY A 324 37.69 -21.45 2.71
C GLY A 324 36.21 -21.85 2.39
N PHE A 325 35.20 -21.07 2.82
CA PHE A 325 33.77 -21.24 2.44
C PHE A 325 33.03 -19.89 2.34
N ASN A 326 31.92 -19.84 1.60
CA ASN A 326 31.05 -18.66 1.44
C ASN A 326 29.58 -19.08 1.22
N MET A 327 28.60 -18.41 1.88
CA MET A 327 27.46 -17.68 1.25
C MET A 327 26.38 -17.18 2.26
N LYS A 328 26.15 -15.86 2.16
CA LYS A 328 25.01 -14.93 2.39
C LYS A 328 23.64 -15.36 2.97
N LEU A 329 23.06 -14.46 3.79
CA LEU A 329 21.73 -14.45 4.44
C LEU A 329 20.78 -13.39 3.84
N ALA A 330 19.46 -13.56 4.00
CA ALA A 330 18.37 -12.67 3.52
C ALA A 330 17.57 -12.03 4.68
N PHE A 331 16.96 -10.85 4.44
CA PHE A 331 16.24 -9.99 5.40
C PHE A 331 14.70 -10.01 5.21
N ASN A 332 13.91 -9.78 6.28
CA ASN A 332 12.43 -9.72 6.32
C ASN A 332 11.87 -8.30 6.54
N ASN A 333 10.70 -7.99 5.95
CA ASN A 333 9.97 -6.70 6.04
C ASN A 333 8.61 -6.82 6.78
N VAL A 334 8.12 -5.71 7.39
CA VAL A 334 6.85 -5.59 8.17
C VAL A 334 5.62 -5.33 7.24
N SER A 335 4.47 -5.95 7.54
CA SER A 335 3.18 -5.87 6.81
C SER A 335 2.03 -5.38 7.71
N ILE A 336 0.88 -5.03 7.13
CA ILE A 336 -0.39 -4.67 7.82
C ILE A 336 -0.87 -5.75 8.80
N ASP A 337 -0.41 -6.99 8.63
CA ASP A 337 -0.69 -8.12 9.51
C ASP A 337 0.08 -8.08 10.84
N ASP A 338 0.78 -6.98 11.14
CA ASP A 338 1.49 -6.81 12.40
C ASP A 338 0.52 -7.02 13.59
N ILE A 339 0.96 -7.87 14.52
CA ILE A 339 0.21 -8.19 15.73
C ILE A 339 -0.09 -6.94 16.59
N ARG A 340 0.74 -5.89 16.45
CA ARG A 340 0.59 -4.62 17.15
C ARG A 340 -0.61 -3.80 16.64
N LEU A 341 -0.97 -3.94 15.36
CA LEU A 341 -2.13 -3.27 14.77
C LEU A 341 -3.42 -4.09 14.97
N SER A 342 -3.32 -5.42 14.82
CA SER A 342 -4.48 -6.30 15.04
C SER A 342 -4.91 -6.39 16.52
N ARG A 343 -3.98 -6.21 17.47
CA ARG A 343 -4.26 -6.18 18.92
C ARG A 343 -3.74 -4.89 19.57
N PRO A 344 -4.55 -3.80 19.59
CA PRO A 344 -4.12 -2.48 20.08
C PRO A 344 -3.66 -2.47 21.55
N TYR A 345 -4.23 -3.36 22.37
CA TYR A 345 -3.93 -3.46 23.81
C TYR A 345 -2.73 -4.36 24.14
N SER A 346 -2.09 -4.97 23.13
CA SER A 346 -0.96 -5.90 23.35
C SER A 346 0.34 -5.18 23.77
N HIS A 347 0.46 -3.88 23.49
CA HIS A 347 1.66 -3.08 23.73
C HIS A 347 1.30 -1.78 24.46
N LYS A 348 2.15 -1.34 25.41
CA LYS A 348 2.02 -0.05 26.11
C LYS A 348 3.23 0.86 25.80
N PRO A 349 3.02 2.13 25.41
CA PRO A 349 1.73 2.75 25.11
C PRO A 349 1.07 2.14 23.87
N SER A 350 -0.25 2.19 23.81
CA SER A 350 -1.04 1.71 22.68
C SER A 350 -0.83 2.63 21.48
N ILE A 351 -0.69 2.06 20.29
CA ILE A 351 -0.52 2.82 19.05
C ILE A 351 -1.86 3.47 18.71
N LYS A 352 -1.90 4.79 18.55
CA LYS A 352 -3.11 5.51 18.13
C LYS A 352 -3.17 5.62 16.62
N PHE A 353 -4.22 5.07 16.03
CA PHE A 353 -4.43 5.13 14.59
C PHE A 353 -5.90 5.24 14.23
N GLY A 354 -6.15 5.92 13.11
CA GLY A 354 -7.50 6.23 12.62
C GLY A 354 -7.54 6.27 11.09
N THR A 355 -8.76 6.36 10.57
CA THR A 355 -9.03 6.54 9.13
C THR A 355 -10.14 7.58 8.93
N ILE A 356 -10.63 7.72 7.68
CA ILE A 356 -11.74 8.60 7.33
C ILE A 356 -13.05 7.78 7.32
N PRO A 357 -14.08 8.19 8.07
CA PRO A 357 -15.34 7.45 8.13
C PRO A 357 -16.07 7.47 6.79
N PHE A 358 -16.83 6.42 6.50
CA PHE A 358 -17.58 6.28 5.23
C PHE A 358 -16.71 6.28 3.96
N SER A 359 -15.41 6.02 4.10
CA SER A 359 -14.49 5.79 3.00
C SER A 359 -14.46 4.30 2.62
N HIS A 360 -13.83 3.98 1.49
CA HIS A 360 -13.56 2.60 1.12
C HIS A 360 -12.73 1.87 2.19
N THR A 361 -11.66 2.52 2.66
CA THR A 361 -10.78 2.00 3.72
C THR A 361 -11.55 1.65 4.98
N ASP A 362 -12.46 2.53 5.43
CA ASP A 362 -13.31 2.29 6.60
C ASP A 362 -14.22 1.07 6.43
N SER A 363 -14.90 0.96 5.26
CA SER A 363 -15.77 -0.19 4.97
C SER A 363 -15.00 -1.53 4.86
N THR A 364 -13.80 -1.51 4.27
CA THR A 364 -12.93 -2.68 4.16
C THR A 364 -12.40 -3.11 5.52
N LEU A 365 -11.95 -2.16 6.35
CA LEU A 365 -11.48 -2.43 7.70
C LEU A 365 -12.60 -2.95 8.61
N ALA A 366 -13.82 -2.41 8.48
CA ALA A 366 -14.99 -2.90 9.20
C ALA A 366 -15.35 -4.36 8.85
N LYS A 367 -15.13 -4.76 7.59
CA LYS A 367 -15.44 -6.09 7.07
C LYS A 367 -14.42 -7.14 7.48
N TYR A 368 -13.13 -6.85 7.30
CA TYR A 368 -12.04 -7.81 7.50
C TYR A 368 -11.40 -7.75 8.90
N PHE A 369 -11.33 -6.56 9.52
CA PHE A 369 -10.60 -6.34 10.78
C PHE A 369 -11.48 -5.66 11.85
N LYS A 370 -12.47 -6.41 12.37
CA LYS A 370 -13.49 -5.89 13.30
C LYS A 370 -12.92 -5.26 14.58
N ASP A 371 -11.97 -5.94 15.23
CA ASP A 371 -11.38 -5.46 16.49
C ASP A 371 -10.56 -4.18 16.27
N MET A 372 -9.78 -4.16 15.19
CA MET A 372 -9.03 -2.98 14.77
C MET A 372 -9.97 -1.82 14.45
N HIS A 373 -11.05 -2.09 13.71
CA HIS A 373 -12.06 -1.08 13.36
C HIS A 373 -12.83 -0.56 14.59
N ALA A 374 -13.10 -1.40 15.59
CA ALA A 374 -13.70 -0.95 16.84
C ALA A 374 -12.79 0.04 17.59
N TYR A 375 -11.47 -0.22 17.60
CA TYR A 375 -10.48 0.66 18.22
C TYR A 375 -10.25 1.97 17.45
N MET A 376 -10.20 1.92 16.12
CA MET A 376 -9.89 3.12 15.31
C MET A 376 -10.98 4.19 15.34
N LYS A 377 -12.25 3.80 15.61
CA LYS A 377 -13.41 4.71 15.60
C LYS A 377 -13.22 5.97 16.44
N GLN A 378 -12.52 5.87 17.57
CA GLN A 378 -12.26 7.00 18.46
C GLN A 378 -11.21 7.99 17.94
N PHE A 379 -10.40 7.59 16.95
CA PHE A 379 -9.31 8.36 16.36
C PHE A 379 -9.58 8.74 14.89
N ASN A 380 -10.77 8.46 14.37
CA ASN A 380 -11.13 8.80 13.01
C ASN A 380 -11.15 10.32 12.80
N LYS A 381 -10.69 10.76 11.63
CA LYS A 381 -10.66 12.18 11.24
C LYS A 381 -11.51 12.40 10.00
N THR A 382 -12.00 13.62 9.80
CA THR A 382 -12.95 13.93 8.71
C THR A 382 -12.28 14.14 7.36
N THR A 383 -11.07 14.71 7.34
CA THR A 383 -10.32 14.99 6.10
C THR A 383 -8.92 14.41 6.17
N VAL A 384 -8.34 14.10 5.00
CA VAL A 384 -6.99 13.53 4.88
C VAL A 384 -5.94 14.50 5.44
N LEU A 385 -6.09 15.80 5.12
CA LEU A 385 -5.17 16.85 5.59
C LEU A 385 -5.16 16.96 7.11
N ASN A 386 -6.33 16.85 7.76
CA ASN A 386 -6.42 16.85 9.22
C ASN A 386 -5.79 15.58 9.82
N GLY A 387 -6.01 14.42 9.17
CA GLY A 387 -5.35 13.16 9.53
C GLY A 387 -3.82 13.29 9.54
N VAL A 388 -3.24 13.81 8.47
CA VAL A 388 -1.78 14.02 8.38
C VAL A 388 -1.27 15.06 9.38
N ALA A 389 -2.00 16.18 9.56
CA ALA A 389 -1.62 17.22 10.54
C ALA A 389 -1.55 16.66 11.97
N THR A 390 -2.47 15.77 12.35
CA THR A 390 -2.49 15.15 13.69
C THR A 390 -1.38 14.11 13.91
N ILE A 391 -0.82 13.53 12.84
CA ILE A 391 0.39 12.70 12.92
C ILE A 391 1.62 13.58 13.16
N LEU A 392 1.71 14.71 12.44
CA LEU A 392 2.81 15.67 12.58
C LEU A 392 2.83 16.34 13.96
N SER A 393 1.67 16.56 14.57
CA SER A 393 1.55 17.09 15.93
C SER A 393 1.85 16.05 17.03
N GLY A 394 1.93 14.76 16.69
CA GLY A 394 2.15 13.67 17.63
C GLY A 394 0.90 13.24 18.43
N GLU A 395 -0.29 13.71 18.06
CA GLU A 395 -1.56 13.28 18.65
C GLU A 395 -1.90 11.83 18.27
N MET A 396 -1.58 11.45 17.02
CA MET A 396 -1.71 10.11 16.46
C MET A 396 -0.36 9.56 16.01
N ASP A 397 -0.18 8.24 16.09
CA ASP A 397 1.06 7.57 15.72
C ASP A 397 1.06 7.10 14.26
N ALA A 398 -0.11 6.71 13.74
CA ALA A 398 -0.28 6.24 12.38
C ALA A 398 -1.64 6.64 11.80
N PHE A 399 -1.71 6.81 10.48
CA PHE A 399 -2.97 7.06 9.77
C PHE A 399 -3.09 6.11 8.59
N ILE A 400 -4.26 5.48 8.48
CA ILE A 400 -4.54 4.46 7.48
C ILE A 400 -5.49 5.04 6.46
N TYR A 401 -5.06 5.12 5.21
CA TYR A 401 -5.87 5.66 4.12
C TYR A 401 -5.41 5.13 2.77
N ASP A 402 -5.94 5.69 1.70
CA ASP A 402 -5.61 5.34 0.33
C ASP A 402 -4.13 5.60 0.01
N GLY A 403 -3.46 4.60 -0.55
CA GLY A 403 -2.02 4.52 -0.68
C GLY A 403 -1.45 5.57 -1.63
N THR A 404 -2.10 5.80 -2.76
CA THR A 404 -1.68 6.82 -3.73
C THR A 404 -1.84 8.24 -3.18
N VAL A 405 -2.92 8.51 -2.44
CA VAL A 405 -3.13 9.80 -1.76
C VAL A 405 -2.08 10.02 -0.69
N LEU A 406 -1.79 9.00 0.12
CA LEU A 406 -0.74 9.08 1.15
C LEU A 406 0.65 9.24 0.53
N GLU A 407 0.97 8.49 -0.51
CA GLU A 407 2.25 8.61 -1.24
C GLU A 407 2.42 10.01 -1.82
N TYR A 408 1.37 10.59 -2.40
CA TYR A 408 1.35 11.99 -2.84
C TYR A 408 1.66 12.96 -1.69
N LEU A 409 0.96 12.82 -0.56
CA LEU A 409 1.15 13.71 0.60
C LEU A 409 2.55 13.57 1.21
N THR A 410 3.09 12.36 1.31
CA THR A 410 4.47 12.13 1.78
C THR A 410 5.51 12.68 0.81
N SER A 411 5.23 12.66 -0.49
CA SER A 411 6.15 13.17 -1.52
C SER A 411 6.16 14.69 -1.58
N GLN A 412 5.04 15.34 -1.26
CA GLN A 412 4.88 16.80 -1.27
C GLN A 412 5.28 17.48 0.05
N ASP A 413 5.54 16.71 1.10
CA ASP A 413 5.96 17.26 2.39
C ASP A 413 7.30 18.02 2.26
N GLU A 414 7.40 19.24 2.77
CA GLU A 414 8.62 20.06 2.63
C GLU A 414 9.76 19.52 3.51
N ASP A 415 9.42 18.95 4.67
CA ASP A 415 10.41 18.49 5.65
C ASP A 415 10.81 17.01 5.50
N CYS A 416 10.13 16.28 4.62
CA CYS A 416 10.16 14.81 4.49
C CYS A 416 10.05 14.09 5.86
N ARG A 417 9.15 14.58 6.73
CA ARG A 417 8.87 13.99 8.05
C ARG A 417 7.90 12.83 7.98
N LEU A 418 7.18 12.65 6.89
CA LEU A 418 6.22 11.57 6.72
C LEU A 418 6.80 10.43 5.88
N LEU A 419 6.42 9.19 6.20
CA LEU A 419 6.76 8.02 5.40
C LEU A 419 5.59 7.03 5.36
N THR A 420 5.40 6.42 4.20
CA THR A 420 4.50 5.27 4.05
C THR A 420 5.23 3.98 4.47
N VAL A 421 4.60 3.14 5.28
CA VAL A 421 5.17 1.89 5.81
C VAL A 421 4.46 0.68 5.24
N GLY A 422 5.23 -0.38 4.96
CA GLY A 422 4.74 -1.67 4.51
C GLY A 422 4.39 -1.71 3.01
N SER A 423 3.95 -2.87 2.55
CA SER A 423 3.33 -3.03 1.23
C SER A 423 1.87 -2.61 1.28
N TRP A 424 1.35 -2.09 0.17
CA TRP A 424 -0.09 -1.81 0.05
C TRP A 424 -0.91 -3.09 0.27
N HIS A 425 -1.94 -2.98 1.08
CA HIS A 425 -2.88 -4.06 1.35
C HIS A 425 -4.18 -3.84 0.57
N ALA A 426 -4.90 -4.91 0.24
CA ALA A 426 -6.14 -4.84 -0.55
C ALA A 426 -5.97 -3.97 -1.83
N MET A 427 -5.02 -4.35 -2.69
CA MET A 427 -4.77 -3.66 -3.96
C MET A 427 -6.05 -3.62 -4.82
N THR A 428 -6.36 -2.44 -5.32
CA THR A 428 -7.51 -2.12 -6.17
C THR A 428 -7.11 -1.03 -7.18
N GLY A 429 -8.07 -0.36 -7.82
CA GLY A 429 -7.81 0.80 -8.64
C GLY A 429 -8.95 1.81 -8.62
N TYR A 430 -8.65 3.01 -9.11
CA TYR A 430 -9.65 4.03 -9.39
C TYR A 430 -10.26 3.79 -10.76
N GLY A 431 -11.58 3.79 -10.82
CA GLY A 431 -12.36 3.58 -12.03
C GLY A 431 -13.35 4.72 -12.26
N LEU A 432 -13.68 4.97 -13.52
CA LEU A 432 -14.83 5.76 -13.91
C LEU A 432 -16.08 4.95 -13.59
N ALA A 433 -17.09 5.56 -12.96
CA ALA A 433 -18.34 4.87 -12.67
C ALA A 433 -19.47 5.42 -13.54
N PHE A 434 -20.26 4.51 -14.08
CA PHE A 434 -21.40 4.79 -14.94
C PHE A 434 -22.67 4.13 -14.37
N PRO A 435 -23.87 4.65 -14.68
CA PRO A 435 -25.10 3.96 -14.36
C PRO A 435 -25.14 2.60 -15.06
N ARG A 436 -25.83 1.62 -14.46
CA ARG A 436 -25.95 0.27 -15.03
C ARG A 436 -26.44 0.30 -16.48
N ASN A 437 -25.80 -0.52 -17.31
CA ASN A 437 -26.05 -0.64 -18.75
C ASN A 437 -25.83 0.67 -19.53
N SER A 438 -24.86 1.48 -19.12
CA SER A 438 -24.51 2.70 -19.85
C SER A 438 -23.92 2.41 -21.23
N LYS A 439 -24.43 3.10 -22.25
CA LYS A 439 -23.92 3.08 -23.63
C LYS A 439 -22.50 3.64 -23.75
N TYR A 440 -22.06 4.47 -22.80
CA TYR A 440 -20.77 5.16 -22.86
C TYR A 440 -19.59 4.31 -22.38
N LEU A 441 -19.84 3.32 -21.52
CA LEU A 441 -18.80 2.54 -20.85
C LEU A 441 -17.79 1.92 -21.83
N LYS A 442 -18.26 1.28 -22.90
CA LYS A 442 -17.39 0.62 -23.89
C LYS A 442 -16.48 1.61 -24.62
N MET A 443 -17.00 2.79 -24.93
CA MET A 443 -16.27 3.86 -25.62
C MET A 443 -15.18 4.45 -24.73
N PHE A 444 -15.50 4.75 -23.46
CA PHE A 444 -14.52 5.25 -22.50
C PHE A 444 -13.45 4.20 -22.16
N ASN A 445 -13.84 2.93 -21.98
CA ASN A 445 -12.87 1.85 -21.75
C ASN A 445 -11.86 1.72 -22.89
N LYS A 446 -12.32 1.77 -24.14
CA LYS A 446 -11.43 1.71 -25.31
C LYS A 446 -10.40 2.84 -25.27
N ARG A 447 -10.86 4.09 -25.11
CA ARG A 447 -9.96 5.26 -25.06
C ARG A 447 -9.03 5.25 -23.86
N LEU A 448 -9.49 4.75 -22.72
CA LEU A 448 -8.66 4.66 -21.53
C LEU A 448 -7.50 3.67 -21.71
N LEU A 449 -7.74 2.55 -22.42
CA LEU A 449 -6.69 1.61 -22.81
C LEU A 449 -5.70 2.27 -23.78
N ASP A 450 -6.19 3.00 -24.78
CA ASP A 450 -5.34 3.77 -25.70
C ASP A 450 -4.44 4.76 -24.94
N PHE A 451 -4.95 5.46 -23.92
CA PHE A 451 -4.16 6.37 -23.06
C PHE A 451 -3.11 5.66 -22.21
N ARG A 452 -3.39 4.42 -21.79
CA ARG A 452 -2.44 3.58 -21.07
C ARG A 452 -1.30 3.14 -21.99
N GLU A 453 -1.63 2.68 -23.19
CA GLU A 453 -0.65 2.21 -24.20
C GLU A 453 0.24 3.35 -24.72
N ASN A 454 -0.34 4.53 -24.97
CA ASN A 454 0.40 5.72 -25.40
C ASN A 454 1.26 6.35 -24.29
N GLY A 455 1.11 5.90 -23.03
CA GLY A 455 1.83 6.43 -21.88
C GLY A 455 1.35 7.82 -21.42
N ASP A 456 0.18 8.26 -21.86
CA ASP A 456 -0.40 9.55 -21.49
C ASP A 456 -0.80 9.58 -20.01
N LEU A 457 -1.36 8.48 -19.49
CA LEU A 457 -1.66 8.34 -18.06
C LEU A 457 -0.41 8.46 -17.20
N GLU A 458 0.71 7.89 -17.65
CA GLU A 458 1.99 7.98 -16.94
C GLU A 458 2.56 9.40 -16.97
N ARG A 459 2.38 10.14 -18.08
CA ARG A 459 2.77 11.55 -18.18
C ARG A 459 1.97 12.42 -17.20
N LEU A 460 0.64 12.25 -17.16
CA LEU A 460 -0.22 12.95 -16.21
C LEU A 460 0.12 12.57 -14.76
N ARG A 461 0.37 11.29 -14.50
CA ARG A 461 0.77 10.79 -13.18
C ARG A 461 2.05 11.47 -12.70
N ARG A 462 3.08 11.52 -13.54
CA ARG A 462 4.33 12.23 -13.20
C ARG A 462 4.06 13.70 -12.94
N TYR A 463 3.32 14.38 -13.80
CA TYR A 463 3.05 15.81 -13.62
C TYR A 463 2.34 16.14 -12.29
N TRP A 464 1.30 15.39 -11.93
CA TRP A 464 0.48 15.68 -10.75
C TRP A 464 1.00 15.06 -9.45
N MET A 465 1.73 13.95 -9.52
CA MET A 465 2.09 13.15 -8.34
C MET A 465 3.58 13.19 -7.99
N THR A 466 4.45 13.72 -8.85
CA THR A 466 5.86 13.89 -8.45
C THR A 466 5.97 14.95 -7.37
N GLY A 467 6.60 14.58 -6.26
CA GLY A 467 6.98 15.49 -5.18
C GLY A 467 8.49 15.63 -5.02
N VAL A 468 8.88 16.42 -4.01
CA VAL A 468 10.27 16.75 -3.69
C VAL A 468 10.94 15.58 -2.96
N CYS A 469 10.22 14.92 -2.04
CA CYS A 469 10.73 13.79 -1.28
C CYS A 469 10.73 12.51 -2.13
N LYS A 470 11.85 11.78 -2.12
CA LYS A 470 11.96 10.46 -2.77
C LYS A 470 12.11 9.37 -1.71
N PRO A 471 11.12 8.48 -1.53
CA PRO A 471 11.25 7.37 -0.59
C PRO A 471 12.40 6.46 -1.05
N GLY A 472 13.47 6.38 -0.24
CA GLY A 472 14.66 5.56 -0.51
C GLY A 472 15.96 6.33 -0.73
N LYS A 473 15.92 7.63 -1.03
CA LYS A 473 17.11 8.49 -0.91
C LYS A 473 17.07 9.13 0.46
N GLN A 474 17.71 8.50 1.44
CA GLN A 474 17.93 9.16 2.72
C GLN A 474 18.80 10.39 2.47
N GLU A 475 18.22 11.59 2.51
CA GLU A 475 19.01 12.74 2.87
C GLU A 475 19.44 12.53 4.31
N HIS A 476 20.74 12.29 4.49
CA HIS A 476 21.38 12.34 5.79
C HIS A 476 21.28 13.78 6.31
N LYS A 477 20.10 14.15 6.86
CA LYS A 477 20.03 15.26 7.81
C LYS A 477 20.98 14.89 8.93
N SER A 478 21.94 15.78 9.17
CA SER A 478 23.01 15.71 10.16
C SER A 478 22.58 14.97 11.42
N SER A 479 23.31 13.92 11.76
CA SER A 479 23.07 13.06 12.91
C SER A 479 22.93 13.89 14.18
N ASP A 480 21.80 13.77 14.86
CA ASP A 480 21.69 14.25 16.25
C ASP A 480 22.79 13.58 17.09
N PRO A 481 23.42 14.31 18.04
CA PRO A 481 24.44 13.72 18.90
C PRO A 481 23.85 12.56 19.70
N LEU A 482 24.62 11.47 19.85
CA LEU A 482 24.17 10.30 20.62
C LEU A 482 23.83 10.70 22.06
N ALA A 483 22.62 10.37 22.52
CA ALA A 483 22.13 10.58 23.87
C ALA A 483 22.70 9.54 24.87
N LEU A 484 22.74 9.89 26.15
CA LEU A 484 23.32 9.04 27.21
C LEU A 484 22.64 7.66 27.33
N GLU A 485 21.34 7.58 27.02
CA GLU A 485 20.55 6.35 26.99
C GLU A 485 21.06 5.31 25.98
N GLN A 486 21.75 5.76 24.92
CA GLN A 486 22.27 4.88 23.87
C GLN A 486 23.57 4.17 24.31
N PHE A 487 24.22 4.64 25.37
CA PHE A 487 25.37 3.98 26.00
C PHE A 487 24.97 3.08 27.18
N LEU A 488 23.68 2.96 27.49
CA LEU A 488 23.19 2.16 28.62
C LEU A 488 23.65 0.69 28.53
N SER A 489 23.68 0.11 27.32
CA SER A 489 24.17 -1.25 27.09
C SER A 489 25.66 -1.42 27.44
N ALA A 490 26.50 -0.43 27.15
CA ALA A 490 27.92 -0.44 27.52
C ALA A 490 28.12 -0.34 29.04
N PHE A 491 27.34 0.49 29.72
CA PHE A 491 27.37 0.60 31.19
C PHE A 491 26.92 -0.69 31.87
N LEU A 492 25.85 -1.34 31.38
CA LEU A 492 25.38 -2.62 31.90
C LEU A 492 26.42 -3.73 31.69
N LEU A 493 27.09 -3.76 30.53
CA LEU A 493 28.17 -4.72 30.25
C LEU A 493 29.35 -4.52 31.21
N LEU A 494 29.77 -3.27 31.43
CA LEU A 494 30.85 -2.95 32.36
C LEU A 494 30.50 -3.34 33.80
N MET A 495 29.27 -3.05 34.26
CA MET A 495 28.80 -3.47 35.57
C MET A 495 28.80 -5.00 35.71
N SER A 496 28.35 -5.73 34.69
CA SER A 496 28.38 -7.19 34.69
C SER A 496 29.81 -7.75 34.75
N GLY A 497 30.76 -7.12 34.07
CA GLY A 497 32.17 -7.49 34.08
C GLY A 497 32.83 -7.28 35.44
N ILE A 498 32.54 -6.17 36.11
CA ILE A 498 33.02 -5.90 37.48
C ILE A 498 32.45 -6.94 38.45
N LEU A 499 31.16 -7.28 38.32
CA LEU A 499 30.49 -8.23 39.20
C LEU A 499 31.03 -9.66 39.00
N LEU A 500 31.30 -10.06 37.75
CA LEU A 500 31.95 -11.33 37.42
C LEU A 500 33.40 -11.37 37.95
N ALA A 501 34.17 -10.29 37.80
CA ALA A 501 35.53 -10.23 38.32
C ALA A 501 35.57 -10.33 39.85
N ALA A 502 34.64 -9.64 40.55
CA ALA A 502 34.49 -9.74 41.99
C ALA A 502 34.09 -11.16 42.43
N LEU A 503 33.18 -11.82 41.68
CA LEU A 503 32.81 -13.22 41.92
C LEU A 503 34.01 -14.16 41.74
N LEU A 504 34.78 -14.01 40.66
CA LEU A 504 35.97 -14.82 40.39
C LEU A 504 37.02 -14.63 41.48
N LEU A 505 37.27 -13.40 41.92
CA LEU A 505 38.17 -13.11 43.05
C LEU A 505 37.67 -13.75 44.35
N LEU A 506 36.35 -13.74 44.59
CA LEU A 506 35.76 -14.37 45.77
C LEU A 506 35.86 -15.90 45.70
N LEU A 507 35.64 -16.50 44.52
CA LEU A 507 35.82 -17.93 44.26
C LEU A 507 37.29 -18.34 44.40
N GLU A 508 38.23 -17.53 43.91
CA GLU A 508 39.67 -17.72 44.10
C GLU A 508 40.03 -17.65 45.59
N HIS A 509 39.48 -16.66 46.32
CA HIS A 509 39.69 -16.52 47.75
C HIS A 509 39.14 -17.72 48.53
N LEU A 510 37.94 -18.19 48.20
CA LEU A 510 37.34 -19.40 48.78
C LEU A 510 38.15 -20.65 48.42
N TYR A 511 38.63 -20.75 47.19
CA TYR A 511 39.45 -21.86 46.72
C TYR A 511 40.75 -21.96 47.51
N PHE A 512 41.50 -20.85 47.64
CA PHE A 512 42.76 -20.84 48.39
C PHE A 512 42.57 -21.00 49.90
N LYS A 513 41.51 -20.43 50.47
CA LYS A 513 41.30 -20.42 51.92
C LYS A 513 40.67 -21.71 52.46
N TYR A 514 39.73 -22.30 51.72
CA TYR A 514 38.89 -23.41 52.17
C TYR A 514 39.16 -24.71 51.40
N ILE A 515 39.10 -24.66 50.06
CA ILE A 515 39.19 -25.86 49.21
C ILE A 515 40.61 -26.43 49.21
N ARG A 516 41.65 -25.59 49.07
CA ARG A 516 43.06 -26.01 49.11
C ARG A 516 43.45 -26.66 50.44
N LYS A 517 42.94 -26.13 51.57
CA LYS A 517 43.19 -26.73 52.90
C LYS A 517 42.53 -28.09 53.06
N HIS A 518 41.36 -28.30 52.46
CA HIS A 518 40.67 -29.59 52.46
C HIS A 518 41.32 -30.58 51.48
N LEU A 519 41.64 -30.17 50.25
CA LEU A 519 42.32 -31.04 49.27
C LEU A 519 43.70 -31.49 49.76
N ALA A 520 44.48 -30.60 50.39
CA ALA A 520 45.80 -30.95 50.94
C ALA A 520 45.73 -31.98 52.09
N LYS A 521 44.57 -32.13 52.76
CA LYS A 521 44.35 -33.14 53.80
C LYS A 521 43.84 -34.48 53.26
N THR A 522 43.21 -34.49 52.08
CA THR A 522 42.58 -35.66 51.47
C THR A 522 43.47 -36.37 50.44
N ASP A 523 44.66 -35.83 50.14
CA ASP A 523 45.50 -36.34 49.06
C ASP A 523 46.31 -37.59 49.45
N ARG A 524 45.79 -38.77 49.07
CA ARG A 524 46.52 -40.04 49.04
C ARG A 524 46.92 -40.36 47.59
N GLY A 525 47.94 -39.68 47.09
CA GLY A 525 48.93 -40.23 46.12
C GLY A 525 48.44 -40.67 44.73
N GLY A 526 47.37 -40.09 44.17
CA GLY A 526 46.95 -40.34 42.78
C GLY A 526 47.60 -39.40 41.75
N CYS A 527 47.58 -39.76 40.47
CA CYS A 527 48.11 -38.95 39.35
C CYS A 527 47.54 -37.51 39.30
N CYS A 528 46.30 -37.31 39.77
CA CYS A 528 45.66 -36.00 39.88
C CYS A 528 46.22 -35.09 41.01
N ALA A 529 47.00 -35.64 41.95
CA ALA A 529 47.70 -34.89 42.99
C ALA A 529 48.73 -33.91 42.42
N LEU A 530 49.44 -34.34 41.37
CA LEU A 530 50.50 -33.54 40.71
C LEU A 530 49.92 -32.31 40.00
N ILE A 531 48.72 -32.42 39.43
CA ILE A 531 48.06 -31.31 38.73
C ILE A 531 47.51 -30.28 39.74
N SER A 532 46.96 -30.75 40.87
CA SER A 532 46.50 -29.89 41.98
C SER A 532 47.67 -29.15 42.68
N LEU A 533 48.81 -29.82 42.85
CA LEU A 533 50.00 -29.23 43.46
C LEU A 533 50.80 -28.32 42.51
N SER A 534 50.79 -28.56 41.20
CA SER A 534 51.55 -27.75 40.22
C SER A 534 50.92 -26.38 39.98
N MET A 535 49.59 -26.27 39.94
CA MET A 535 48.94 -24.97 39.71
C MET A 535 48.97 -24.04 40.93
N GLY A 536 49.22 -24.58 42.14
CA GLY A 536 49.25 -23.81 43.39
C GLY A 536 50.63 -23.34 43.86
N LYS A 537 51.72 -23.65 43.15
CA LYS A 537 53.11 -23.27 43.50
C LYS A 537 53.88 -22.74 42.27
N SER A 538 53.33 -21.74 41.57
CA SER A 538 54.04 -21.05 40.48
C SER A 538 54.95 -19.91 40.95
N LEU A 539 55.03 -19.61 42.25
CA LEU A 539 55.96 -18.61 42.76
C LEU A 539 57.23 -19.28 43.28
N THR A 540 58.29 -19.15 42.48
CA THR A 540 59.71 -19.52 42.70
C THR A 540 60.15 -20.89 42.15
N PHE A 541 60.49 -20.88 40.86
CA PHE A 541 61.20 -21.92 40.10
C PHE A 541 62.43 -22.53 40.83
N ARG A 542 63.08 -21.78 41.72
CA ARG A 542 64.24 -22.24 42.50
C ARG A 542 63.92 -23.31 43.54
N GLY A 543 62.71 -23.31 44.14
CA GLY A 543 62.33 -24.27 45.17
C GLY A 543 61.99 -25.65 44.62
N ALA A 544 61.27 -25.68 43.49
CA ALA A 544 60.87 -26.93 42.82
C ALA A 544 62.08 -27.72 42.26
N VAL A 545 63.11 -27.02 41.79
CA VAL A 545 64.33 -27.65 41.27
C VAL A 545 65.15 -28.30 42.38
N PHE A 546 65.23 -27.69 43.57
CA PHE A 546 65.94 -28.26 44.72
C PHE A 546 65.25 -29.52 45.27
N GLU A 547 63.90 -29.53 45.31
CA GLU A 547 63.12 -30.65 45.84
C GLU A 547 63.09 -31.84 44.85
N ALA A 548 63.04 -31.57 43.54
CA ALA A 548 63.16 -32.61 42.51
C ALA A 548 64.55 -33.27 42.49
N GLN A 549 65.62 -32.50 42.76
CA GLN A 549 66.99 -33.00 42.77
C GLN A 549 67.31 -33.85 44.01
N ASP A 550 66.61 -33.65 45.13
CA ASP A 550 66.74 -34.48 46.34
C ASP A 550 65.96 -35.82 46.21
N ILE A 551 64.84 -35.82 45.50
CA ILE A 551 64.06 -37.04 45.17
C ILE A 551 64.85 -37.97 44.23
N LEU A 552 65.60 -37.42 43.27
CA LEU A 552 66.48 -38.19 42.37
C LEU A 552 67.72 -38.76 43.06
N ARG A 553 68.10 -38.30 44.27
CA ARG A 553 69.31 -38.74 44.98
C ARG A 553 69.13 -40.04 45.78
N ASN A 554 67.90 -40.52 45.97
CA ASN A 554 67.61 -41.74 46.73
C ASN A 554 67.06 -42.85 45.82
N HIS A 555 67.93 -43.57 45.13
CA HIS A 555 67.58 -44.93 44.70
C HIS A 555 67.59 -45.84 45.93
N ARG A 556 66.40 -46.28 46.36
CA ARG A 556 66.27 -47.36 47.35
C ARG A 556 66.57 -48.68 46.64
N CYS A 557 67.57 -49.40 47.13
CA CYS A 557 67.73 -50.81 46.79
C CYS A 557 66.55 -51.59 47.37
N ARG A 558 66.02 -52.57 46.64
CA ARG A 558 64.77 -53.27 47.01
C ARG A 558 64.99 -54.46 47.96
N ASP A 559 66.24 -54.89 48.16
CA ASP A 559 66.62 -56.02 49.03
C ASP A 559 67.44 -55.57 50.26
N PRO A 560 67.19 -56.13 51.46
CA PRO A 560 67.89 -55.75 52.70
C PRO A 560 69.40 -56.09 52.68
N ILE A 561 69.82 -57.04 51.86
CA ILE A 561 71.25 -57.35 51.65
C ILE A 561 71.93 -56.21 50.86
N CYS A 562 71.27 -55.64 49.84
CA CYS A 562 71.87 -54.51 49.11
C CYS A 562 72.04 -53.28 50.01
N ASP A 563 71.10 -52.99 50.91
CA ASP A 563 71.21 -51.86 51.84
C ASP A 563 72.38 -52.02 52.82
N THR A 564 72.63 -53.23 53.35
CA THR A 564 73.77 -53.47 54.24
C THR A 564 75.12 -53.34 53.51
N HIS A 565 75.21 -53.81 52.26
CA HIS A 565 76.40 -53.64 51.43
C HIS A 565 76.63 -52.18 51.02
N LEU A 566 75.56 -51.46 50.64
CA LEU A 566 75.63 -50.04 50.29
C LEU A 566 76.12 -49.21 51.48
N TRP A 567 75.61 -49.50 52.68
CA TRP A 567 76.03 -48.82 53.90
C TRP A 567 77.49 -49.13 54.25
N LYS A 568 77.93 -50.38 54.09
CA LYS A 568 79.32 -50.79 54.30
C LYS A 568 80.27 -50.08 53.34
N VAL A 569 79.96 -50.05 52.04
CA VAL A 569 80.78 -49.36 51.03
C VAL A 569 80.80 -47.86 51.26
N LYS A 570 79.67 -47.25 51.64
CA LYS A 570 79.59 -45.83 51.97
C LYS A 570 80.46 -45.48 53.18
N ARG A 571 80.42 -46.31 54.23
CA ARG A 571 81.27 -46.13 55.41
C ARG A 571 82.76 -46.32 55.09
N GLU A 572 83.11 -47.28 54.24
CA GLU A 572 84.49 -47.47 53.78
C GLU A 572 84.98 -46.27 52.95
N LEU A 573 84.13 -45.71 52.10
CA LEU A 573 84.44 -44.50 51.33
C LEU A 573 84.63 -43.28 52.24
N ASP A 574 83.78 -43.09 53.25
CA ASP A 574 83.89 -41.97 54.19
C ASP A 574 85.17 -42.08 55.03
N VAL A 575 85.53 -43.29 55.48
CA VAL A 575 86.81 -43.54 56.18
C VAL A 575 88.00 -43.28 55.26
N ALA A 576 87.94 -43.72 54.00
CA ALA A 576 89.00 -43.45 53.02
C ALA A 576 89.16 -41.95 52.74
N GLN A 577 88.06 -41.20 52.62
CA GLN A 577 88.09 -39.75 52.42
C GLN A 577 88.64 -38.99 53.62
N LEU A 578 88.32 -39.41 54.84
CA LEU A 578 88.91 -38.87 56.06
C LEU A 578 90.42 -39.14 56.11
N ARG A 579 90.84 -40.35 55.73
CA ARG A 579 92.26 -40.73 55.68
C ARG A 579 93.02 -39.96 54.61
N ILE A 580 92.42 -39.72 53.44
CA ILE A 580 92.97 -38.84 52.41
C ILE A 580 93.11 -37.41 52.94
N LYS A 581 92.11 -36.86 53.62
CA LYS A 581 92.21 -35.51 54.22
C LYS A 581 93.30 -35.44 55.30
N GLN A 582 93.47 -36.50 56.08
CA GLN A 582 94.49 -36.56 57.11
C GLN A 582 95.90 -36.64 56.50
N LEU A 583 96.07 -37.44 55.44
CA LEU A 583 97.30 -37.49 54.65
C LEU A 583 97.57 -36.18 53.91
N GLU A 584 96.55 -35.52 53.33
CA GLU A 584 96.65 -34.18 52.73
C GLU A 584 97.17 -33.17 53.78
N LYS A 585 96.65 -33.23 55.01
CA LYS A 585 97.09 -32.37 56.12
C LYS A 585 98.51 -32.68 56.60
N GLU A 586 98.92 -33.95 56.62
CA GLU A 586 100.30 -34.35 56.94
C GLU A 586 101.31 -33.96 55.84
N MET A 587 100.92 -34.05 54.56
CA MET A 587 101.73 -33.59 53.43
C MET A 587 101.88 -32.06 53.42
N GLU A 588 100.84 -31.31 53.80
CA GLU A 588 100.91 -29.85 53.97
C GLU A 588 101.90 -29.45 55.09
N VAL A 589 101.96 -30.22 56.18
CA VAL A 589 102.93 -30.00 57.27
C VAL A 589 104.38 -30.26 56.81
N HIS A 590 104.59 -31.17 55.85
CA HIS A 590 105.91 -31.46 55.25
C HIS A 590 106.24 -30.60 54.01
N GLY A 591 105.42 -29.58 53.71
CA GLY A 591 105.70 -28.59 52.65
C GLY A 591 105.41 -29.04 51.22
N ILE A 592 104.68 -30.14 51.01
CA ILE A 592 104.34 -30.67 49.68
C ILE A 592 102.86 -30.37 49.39
N LYS A 593 102.58 -29.55 48.36
CA LYS A 593 101.19 -29.23 47.95
C LYS A 593 100.52 -30.44 47.29
N PRO A 594 99.30 -30.84 47.72
CA PRO A 594 98.58 -31.95 47.08
C PRO A 594 98.16 -31.59 45.64
N PRO A 595 98.18 -32.56 44.70
CA PRO A 595 97.75 -32.33 43.32
C PRO A 595 96.23 -32.03 43.26
N PRO A 596 95.75 -31.25 42.27
CA PRO A 596 94.34 -30.89 42.15
C PRO A 596 93.47 -32.13 41.93
N ARG A 597 92.36 -32.24 42.69
CA ARG A 597 91.38 -33.32 42.53
C ARG A 597 90.82 -33.31 41.10
N LYS A 598 91.16 -34.30 40.28
CA LYS A 598 90.50 -34.54 39.01
C LYS A 598 89.03 -34.91 39.28
N ARG A 599 88.11 -34.03 38.88
CA ARG A 599 86.68 -34.33 38.83
C ARG A 599 86.48 -35.34 37.70
N ILE A 600 86.36 -36.63 38.03
CA ILE A 600 85.95 -37.63 37.04
C ILE A 600 84.47 -37.36 36.77
N VAL A 601 84.19 -36.65 35.67
CA VAL A 601 82.84 -36.58 35.10
C VAL A 601 82.64 -37.89 34.35
N VAL A 602 81.96 -38.85 34.97
CA VAL A 602 81.43 -40.01 34.24
C VAL A 602 80.21 -39.50 33.48
N SER A 603 80.35 -39.28 32.16
CA SER A 603 79.18 -39.07 31.32
C SER A 603 78.37 -40.37 31.25
N GLY A 604 77.05 -40.26 31.32
CA GLY A 604 76.11 -41.38 31.38
C GLY A 604 76.04 -42.29 30.15
N GLU A 605 76.98 -42.17 29.20
CA GLU A 605 77.00 -42.97 27.97
C GLU A 605 77.96 -44.17 27.99
N GLN A 606 78.90 -44.26 28.93
CA GLN A 606 79.83 -45.41 29.01
C GLN A 606 79.41 -46.52 29.99
N ALA A 607 78.37 -46.32 30.81
CA ALA A 607 77.81 -47.36 31.67
C ALA A 607 76.75 -48.25 30.97
N LYS A 608 76.22 -47.81 29.82
CA LYS A 608 75.15 -48.52 29.08
C LYS A 608 75.68 -49.57 28.09
N ALA A 609 76.99 -49.60 27.82
CA ALA A 609 77.60 -50.50 26.83
C ALA A 609 78.15 -51.81 27.41
N ARG A 610 78.06 -52.05 28.73
CA ARG A 610 78.60 -53.27 29.39
C ARG A 610 77.55 -54.18 30.02
N MET A 611 76.26 -53.88 29.83
CA MET A 611 75.11 -54.68 30.30
C MET A 611 74.11 -55.01 29.19
N ARG A 612 74.56 -55.04 27.93
CA ARG A 612 73.83 -55.67 26.80
C ARG A 612 74.60 -56.89 26.32
N SER A 613 74.55 -57.95 27.09
CA SER A 613 74.98 -59.29 26.67
C SER A 613 74.44 -60.27 27.69
N LEU A 614 73.13 -60.55 27.63
CA LEU A 614 72.42 -61.71 28.19
C LEU A 614 70.91 -61.50 27.95
N GLU A 615 70.47 -61.69 26.71
CA GLU A 615 69.11 -62.17 26.42
C GLU A 615 69.25 -63.60 25.89
N PRO A 616 68.33 -64.47 26.28
CA PRO A 616 67.54 -65.22 25.30
C PRO A 616 66.06 -65.19 25.69
N ALA A 617 65.08 -65.52 24.87
CA ALA A 617 64.89 -65.62 23.42
C ALA A 617 63.39 -65.93 23.28
N ASP A 618 62.78 -65.32 22.27
CA ASP A 618 61.69 -65.83 21.44
C ASP A 618 60.31 -66.29 21.95
N SER A 619 59.37 -65.92 21.06
CA SER A 619 58.12 -66.59 20.64
C SER A 619 56.87 -66.40 21.53
N GLY A 620 55.71 -65.98 21.01
CA GLY A 620 55.30 -65.69 19.64
C GLY A 620 53.83 -65.23 19.58
N SER A 621 53.45 -64.58 18.48
CA SER A 621 52.27 -64.84 17.60
C SER A 621 51.01 -65.42 18.27
N CYS A 622 49.76 -64.98 18.05
CA CYS A 622 49.12 -64.35 16.90
C CYS A 622 47.69 -63.88 17.30
N SER A 623 47.16 -62.95 16.50
CA SER A 623 45.77 -62.77 16.02
C SER A 623 44.52 -63.28 16.77
N ASP A 624 43.52 -62.38 16.76
CA ASP A 624 42.07 -62.56 16.54
C ASP A 624 41.08 -62.29 17.70
N ILE A 625 40.31 -61.22 17.49
CA ILE A 625 38.84 -61.12 17.44
C ILE A 625 38.05 -61.84 18.56
N ASN A 626 37.38 -61.04 19.38
CA ASN A 626 35.91 -61.00 19.48
C ASN A 626 35.43 -59.64 19.96
#